data_AF-A0A522DKI5-F1
#
_entry.id   AF-A0A522DKI5-F1
#
_cell.length_a   1.000
_cell.length_b   1.000
_cell.length_c   1.000
_cell.angle_alpha   90.00
_cell.angle_beta   90.00
_cell.angle_gamma   90.00
#
_symmetry.space_group_name_H-M   'P 1'
#
loop_
_entity.id
_entity.type
_entity.pdbx_description
1 polymer ?
#
loop_
_entity_poly.entity_id
_entity_poly.type
_entity_poly.pdbx_seq_one_letter_code
_entity_poly.pdbx_strand_id
1 'polypeptide(L)' 'MTTLEIDNETTALLAEMAEQEHTDLAKLANRLLIEALEDWQDARAADEVLAGLERGESKLLSWDEVKAGLYDVDD' A
#
# COMPACT_ATOMS: atom_id res chain seq x y z
N MET A 1 -1.13 -8.78 21.34
CA MET A 1 -2.27 -7.91 21.64
C MET A 1 -1.72 -6.53 21.80
N THR A 2 -2.08 -5.62 20.89
CA THR A 2 -1.62 -4.22 20.90
C THR A 2 -2.82 -3.36 21.25
N THR A 3 -2.63 -2.34 22.07
CA THR A 3 -3.67 -1.35 22.39
C THR A 3 -3.40 -0.11 21.55
N LEU A 4 -4.40 0.35 20.80
CA LEU A 4 -4.35 1.58 20.02
C LEU A 4 -5.31 2.58 20.65
N GLU A 5 -4.83 3.78 20.94
CA GLU A 5 -5.69 4.89 21.34
C GLU A 5 -6.12 5.64 20.09
N ILE A 6 -7.42 5.67 19.84
CA ILE A 6 -8.08 6.39 18.75
C ILE A 6 -9.21 7.22 19.34
N ASP A 7 -9.49 8.35 18.71
CA ASP A 7 -10.53 9.24 19.18
C ASP A 7 -11.93 8.63 18.98
N ASN A 8 -12.92 9.23 19.64
CA ASN A 8 -14.29 8.73 19.66
C ASN A 8 -14.97 8.81 18.29
N GLU A 9 -14.63 9.79 17.46
CA GLU A 9 -15.23 9.96 16.13
C GLU A 9 -14.72 8.87 15.18
N THR A 10 -13.41 8.66 15.15
CA THR A 10 -12.78 7.57 14.38
C THR A 10 -13.28 6.20 14.83
N THR A 11 -13.43 5.98 16.15
CA THR A 11 -13.96 4.72 16.68
C THR A 11 -15.40 4.46 16.25
N ALA A 12 -16.26 5.50 16.25
CA ALA A 12 -17.64 5.38 15.81
C ALA A 12 -17.74 5.02 14.32
N LEU A 13 -16.92 5.67 13.48
CA LEU A 13 -16.87 5.38 12.06
C LEU A 13 -16.41 3.94 11.78
N LEU A 14 -15.35 3.49 12.45
CA LEU A 14 -14.86 2.11 12.30
C LEU A 14 -15.90 1.08 12.76
N ALA A 15 -16.69 1.38 13.80
CA ALA A 15 -17.77 0.51 14.25
C ALA A 15 -18.89 0.40 13.21
N GLU A 16 -19.29 1.51 12.58
CA GLU A 16 -20.28 1.52 11.50
C GLU A 16 -19.79 0.72 10.28
N MET A 17 -18.54 0.93 9.86
CA MET A 17 -17.94 0.17 8.77
C MET A 17 -17.87 -1.33 9.08
N ALA A 18 -17.51 -1.71 10.30
CA ALA A 18 -17.45 -3.11 10.70
C ALA A 18 -18.83 -3.79 10.63
N GLU A 19 -19.89 -3.06 11.01
CA GLU A 19 -21.27 -3.52 10.89
C GLU A 19 -21.67 -3.71 9.42
N GLN A 20 -21.39 -2.71 8.57
CA GLN A 20 -21.70 -2.75 7.13
C GLN A 20 -20.97 -3.88 6.40
N GLU A 21 -19.73 -4.16 6.79
CA GLU A 21 -18.91 -5.23 6.22
C GLU A 21 -19.10 -6.60 6.91
N HIS A 22 -19.99 -6.69 7.89
CA HIS A 22 -20.24 -7.89 8.68
C HIS A 22 -18.96 -8.53 9.26
N THR A 23 -18.06 -7.69 9.78
CA THR A 23 -16.78 -8.10 10.35
C THR A 23 -16.65 -7.60 11.79
N ASP A 24 -15.59 -8.03 12.48
CA ASP A 24 -15.27 -7.50 13.80
C ASP A 24 -14.38 -6.26 13.71
N LEU A 25 -14.58 -5.32 14.65
CA LEU A 25 -13.89 -4.04 14.68
C LEU A 25 -12.36 -4.20 14.70
N ALA A 26 -11.86 -5.21 15.41
CA ALA A 26 -10.42 -5.46 15.54
C ALA A 26 -9.80 -5.95 14.22
N LYS A 27 -10.46 -6.83 13.47
CA LYS A 27 -10.01 -7.29 12.15
C LYS A 27 -10.09 -6.17 11.14
N LEU A 28 -11.18 -5.39 11.16
CA LEU A 28 -11.31 -4.22 10.30
C LEU A 28 -10.15 -3.25 10.54
N ALA A 29 -9.94 -2.85 11.80
CA ALA A 29 -8.89 -1.91 12.16
C ALA A 29 -7.49 -2.44 11.79
N ASN A 30 -7.21 -3.73 12.01
CA ASN A 30 -5.93 -4.31 11.59
C ASN A 30 -5.75 -4.31 10.08
N ARG A 31 -6.78 -4.67 9.30
CA ARG A 31 -6.71 -4.65 7.84
C ARG A 31 -6.46 -3.23 7.33
N LEU A 32 -7.24 -2.26 7.79
CA LEU A 32 -7.09 -0.86 7.37
C LEU A 32 -5.72 -0.29 7.76
N LEU A 33 -5.18 -0.68 8.91
CA LEU A 33 -3.82 -0.28 9.30
C LEU A 33 -2.75 -0.89 8.38
N ILE A 34 -2.93 -2.15 7.96
CA ILE A 34 -2.02 -2.79 7.00
C ILE A 34 -2.08 -2.04 5.66
N GLU A 35 -3.28 -1.81 5.12
CA GLU A 35 -3.49 -1.10 3.86
C GLU A 35 -2.84 0.31 3.92
N ALA A 36 -3.05 1.05 5.01
CA ALA A 36 -2.44 2.38 5.16
C ALA A 36 -0.90 2.35 5.22
N LEU A 37 -0.31 1.30 5.81
CA LEU A 37 1.14 1.13 5.86
C LEU A 37 1.72 0.72 4.50
N GLU A 38 1.00 -0.13 3.76
CA GLU A 38 1.35 -0.52 2.38
C GLU A 38 1.30 0.70 1.45
N ASP A 39 0.21 1.48 1.48
CA ASP A 39 0.08 2.72 0.70
C ASP A 39 1.20 3.72 1.00
N TRP A 40 1.57 3.88 2.29
CA TRP A 40 2.69 4.74 2.68
C TRP A 40 4.03 4.25 2.11
N GLN A 41 4.26 2.94 2.15
CA GLN A 41 5.49 2.34 1.62
C GLN A 41 5.57 2.51 0.10
N ASP A 42 4.47 2.27 -0.61
CA ASP A 42 4.39 2.39 -2.06
C ASP A 42 4.59 3.85 -2.51
N ALA A 43 3.96 4.81 -1.82
CA ALA A 43 4.16 6.24 -2.08
C ALA A 43 5.63 6.62 -1.91
N ARG A 44 6.26 6.17 -0.82
CA ARG A 44 7.67 6.42 -0.56
C ARG A 44 8.57 5.80 -1.64
N ALA A 45 8.31 4.56 -2.06
CA ALA A 45 9.08 3.91 -3.11
C ALA A 45 8.96 4.67 -4.44
N ALA A 46 7.75 5.14 -4.77
CA ALA A 46 7.52 5.97 -5.96
C ALA A 46 8.30 7.29 -5.90
N ASP A 47 8.30 7.97 -4.75
CA ASP A 47 9.06 9.21 -4.54
C ASP A 47 10.57 8.98 -4.68
N GLU A 48 11.10 7.87 -4.14
CA GLU A 48 12.51 7.51 -4.26
C GLU A 48 12.91 7.27 -5.73
N VAL A 49 12.07 6.57 -6.50
CA VAL A 49 12.29 6.36 -7.94
C VAL A 49 12.22 7.68 -8.71
N LEU A 50 11.24 8.53 -8.41
CA LEU A 50 11.08 9.84 -9.04
C LEU A 50 12.32 10.72 -8.80
N ALA A 51 12.81 10.78 -7.56
CA ALA A 51 14.02 11.52 -7.23
C ALA A 51 15.26 11.00 -7.98
N GLY A 52 15.36 9.69 -8.21
CA GLY A 52 16.39 9.10 -9.06
C GLY A 52 16.30 9.60 -10.50
N LEU A 53 15.11 9.55 -11.09
CA LEU A 53 14.87 10.06 -12.45
C LEU A 53 15.22 11.54 -12.59
N GLU A 54 14.88 12.37 -11.59
CA GLU A 54 15.23 13.81 -11.55
C GLU A 54 16.75 14.04 -11.47
N ARG A 55 17.50 13.14 -10.81
CA ARG A 55 18.98 13.14 -10.83
C ARG A 55 19.56 12.59 -12.15
N GLY A 56 18.71 12.15 -13.08
CA GLY A 56 19.12 11.56 -14.35
C GLY A 56 19.39 10.06 -14.29
N GLU A 57 19.08 9.39 -13.18
CA GLU A 57 19.17 7.93 -13.04
C GLU A 57 18.04 7.28 -13.85
N SER A 58 18.31 7.05 -15.13
CA SER A 58 17.37 6.41 -16.05
C SER A 58 18.11 5.37 -16.89
N LYS A 59 17.46 4.24 -17.17
CA LYS A 59 17.97 3.20 -18.06
C LYS A 59 17.03 3.11 -19.25
N LEU A 60 17.56 3.33 -20.45
CA LEU A 60 16.84 2.96 -21.67
C LEU A 60 16.88 1.44 -21.79
N LEU A 61 15.70 0.82 -21.85
CA LEU A 61 15.56 -0.59 -22.14
C LEU A 61 15.26 -0.77 -23.62
N SER A 62 15.91 -1.74 -24.24
CA SER A 62 15.54 -2.20 -25.57
C SER A 62 14.17 -2.90 -25.53
N TRP A 63 13.48 -2.90 -26.66
CA TRP A 63 12.19 -3.57 -26.77
C TRP A 63 12.27 -5.08 -26.50
N ASP A 64 13.40 -5.71 -26.84
CA ASP A 64 13.64 -7.12 -26.57
C ASP A 64 13.85 -7.38 -25.06
N GLU A 65 14.52 -6.49 -24.32
CA GLU A 65 14.62 -6.56 -22.85
C GLU A 65 13.24 -6.40 -22.17
N VAL A 66 12.40 -5.48 -22.65
CA VAL A 66 11.04 -5.28 -22.11
C VAL A 66 10.18 -6.53 -22.33
N LYS A 67 10.26 -7.13 -23.52
CA LYS A 67 9.55 -8.38 -23.82
C LYS A 67 10.00 -9.53 -22.92
N ALA A 68 11.30 -9.73 -22.76
CA ALA A 68 11.82 -10.81 -21.91
C ALA A 68 11.29 -10.68 -20.47
N GLY A 69 11.34 -9.47 -19.89
CA GLY A 69 10.87 -9.25 -18.52
C GLY A 69 9.36 -9.40 -18.30
N LEU A 70 8.53 -9.17 -19.32
CA LEU A 70 7.07 -9.32 -19.21
C LEU A 70 6.59 -10.77 -19.30
N TYR A 71 7.36 -11.65 -19.97
CA TYR A 71 7.00 -13.06 -20.16
C TYR A 71 7.71 -14.02 -19.18
N ASP A 72 8.66 -13.53 -18.37
CA ASP A 72 9.33 -14.28 -17.30
C ASP A 72 8.59 -14.21 -15.93
N VAL A 73 7.41 -13.58 -15.86
CA VAL A 73 6.65 -13.39 -14.60
C VAL A 73 5.76 -14.61 -14.25
N ASP A 74 5.73 -15.64 -15.11
CA ASP A 74 4.81 -16.79 -15.01
C ASP A 74 5.45 -18.12 -14.53
N ASP A 75 6.68 -18.15 -13.98
CA ASP A 75 7.29 -19.35 -13.35
C ASP A 75 7.61 -19.17 -11.85
#